data_AF-A0A956TNS2-F1
#
_entry.id   AF-A0A956TNS2-F1
#
_cell.length_a   1.000
_cell.length_b   1.000
_cell.length_c   1.000
_cell.angle_alpha   90.00
_cell.angle_beta   90.00
_cell.angle_gamma   90.00
#
_symmetry.space_group_name_H-M   'P 1'
#
loop_
_entity.id
_entity.type
_entity.pdbx_description
1 polymer ?
#
loop_
_entity_poly.entity_id
_entity_poly.type
_entity_poly.pdbx_seq_one_letter_code
_entity_poly.pdbx_strand_id
1 'polypeptide(L)'
;MSKQLLDTCLGSRIEAAASSLENFAVRLSGDRGIIFEASGNQASFRVAWKIVDGDSLPDLHEAVCSVDWSWIAGSTIKAFHEVGPGIRLELDPAGPLTISTALWEGKPFLSFQPYRPAKK
;
A
#
# COMPACT_ATOMS: atom_id res chain seq x y z
N MET A 1 14.95 1.65 5.67
CA MET A 1 14.08 1.37 6.83
C MET A 1 13.92 -0.14 6.93
N SER A 2 14.01 -0.71 8.12
CA SER A 2 14.03 -2.17 8.30
C SER A 2 12.63 -2.76 8.18
N LYS A 3 12.52 -3.86 7.41
CA LYS A 3 11.32 -4.71 7.28
C LYS A 3 10.65 -5.06 8.62
N GLN A 4 11.45 -5.17 9.70
CA GLN A 4 10.99 -5.46 11.06
C GLN A 4 9.87 -4.53 11.56
N LEU A 5 9.82 -3.27 11.13
CA LEU A 5 8.74 -2.37 11.55
C LEU A 5 7.41 -2.74 10.90
N LEU A 6 7.40 -3.10 9.61
CA LEU A 6 6.19 -3.57 8.93
C LEU A 6 5.64 -4.86 9.55
N ASP A 7 6.52 -5.73 10.04
CA ASP A 7 6.12 -6.99 10.67
C ASP A 7 5.27 -6.75 11.94
N THR A 8 5.35 -5.57 12.57
CA THR A 8 4.47 -5.19 13.70
C THR A 8 3.01 -4.94 13.30
N CYS A 9 2.72 -4.85 12.00
CA CYS A 9 1.37 -4.71 11.46
C CYS A 9 0.74 -6.06 11.09
N LEU A 10 1.48 -7.17 11.14
CA LEU A 10 0.94 -8.49 10.86
C LEU A 10 -0.20 -8.84 11.82
N GLY A 11 -1.26 -9.46 11.29
CA GLY A 11 -2.48 -9.75 12.04
C GLY A 11 -3.43 -8.56 12.19
N SER A 12 -3.03 -7.34 11.82
CA SER A 12 -3.93 -6.18 11.85
C SER A 12 -4.96 -6.26 10.72
N ARG A 13 -6.18 -5.81 11.03
CA ARG A 13 -7.28 -5.72 10.05
C ARG A 13 -7.22 -4.37 9.34
N ILE A 14 -7.42 -4.37 8.03
CA ILE A 14 -7.58 -3.15 7.24
C ILE A 14 -8.98 -2.60 7.46
N GLU A 15 -9.10 -1.34 7.86
CA GLU A 15 -10.40 -0.67 8.05
C GLU A 15 -10.78 0.17 6.85
N ALA A 16 -9.80 0.88 6.29
CA ALA A 16 -9.97 1.74 5.14
C ALA A 16 -8.63 1.87 4.40
N ALA A 17 -8.69 2.24 3.13
CA ALA A 17 -7.51 2.58 2.36
C ALA A 17 -7.86 3.65 1.33
N ALA A 18 -6.86 4.47 1.00
CA ALA A 18 -6.99 5.54 0.03
C ALA A 18 -5.68 5.70 -0.72
N SER A 19 -5.74 6.17 -1.96
CA SER A 19 -4.55 6.32 -2.81
C SER A 19 -4.55 7.65 -3.53
N SER A 20 -3.37 8.20 -3.72
CA SER A 20 -3.05 9.23 -4.70
C SER A 20 -2.00 8.73 -5.70
N LEU A 21 -1.56 9.60 -6.61
CA LEU A 21 -0.53 9.26 -7.59
C LEU A 21 0.78 8.82 -6.89
N GLU A 22 1.14 9.45 -5.79
CA GLU A 22 2.42 9.23 -5.10
C GLU A 22 2.27 8.45 -3.79
N ASN A 23 1.07 8.36 -3.22
CA ASN A 23 0.86 7.79 -1.89
C ASN A 23 -0.26 6.76 -1.84
N PHE A 24 -0.12 5.76 -0.99
CA PHE A 24 -1.17 4.81 -0.64
C PHE A 24 -1.23 4.69 0.88
N ALA A 25 -2.35 5.09 1.47
CA ALA A 25 -2.59 5.05 2.90
C ALA A 25 -3.52 3.88 3.23
N VAL A 26 -3.16 3.10 4.25
CA VAL A 26 -3.94 1.98 4.78
C VAL A 26 -4.18 2.23 6.26
N ARG A 27 -5.44 2.38 6.67
CA ARG A 27 -5.85 2.41 8.07
C ARG A 27 -6.00 0.99 8.59
N LEU A 28 -5.38 0.73 9.74
CA LEU A 28 -5.41 -0.55 10.43
C LEU A 28 -6.24 -0.45 11.71
N SER A 29 -6.80 -1.57 12.15
CA SER A 29 -7.43 -1.69 13.46
C SER A 29 -6.45 -1.36 14.59
N GLY A 30 -6.86 -0.54 15.55
CA GLY A 30 -6.06 -0.16 16.72
C GLY A 30 -5.18 1.07 16.48
N ASP A 31 -5.77 2.13 15.94
CA ASP A 31 -5.21 3.49 15.81
C ASP A 31 -3.87 3.60 15.09
N ARG A 32 -3.58 2.67 14.17
CA ARG A 32 -2.37 2.71 13.34
C ARG A 32 -2.70 2.82 11.87
N GLY A 33 -1.78 3.38 11.10
CA GLY A 33 -1.83 3.44 9.66
C GLY A 33 -0.48 3.11 9.04
N ILE A 34 -0.51 2.67 7.78
CA ILE A 34 0.68 2.53 6.94
C ILE A 34 0.52 3.50 5.78
N ILE A 35 1.56 4.29 5.52
CA ILE A 35 1.67 5.10 4.31
C ILE A 35 2.76 4.47 3.45
N PHE A 36 2.42 4.13 2.21
CA PHE A 36 3.35 3.76 1.16
C PHE A 36 3.53 4.94 0.22
N GLU A 37 4.76 5.23 -0.18
CA GLU A 37 5.11 6.43 -0.93
C GLU A 37 6.01 6.05 -2.12
N ALA A 38 5.72 6.60 -3.30
CA ALA A 38 6.62 6.51 -4.44
C ALA A 38 7.85 7.36 -4.16
N SER A 39 9.00 6.72 -3.92
CA SER A 39 10.24 7.39 -3.54
C SER A 39 11.30 7.20 -4.60
N GLY A 40 12.12 8.23 -4.80
CA GLY A 40 13.35 8.15 -5.59
C GLY A 40 13.37 9.05 -6.81
N ASN A 41 14.22 8.72 -7.77
CA ASN A 41 14.43 9.46 -9.02
C ASN A 41 14.59 8.49 -10.22
N GLN A 42 14.92 9.02 -11.40
CA GLN A 42 15.09 8.20 -12.62
C GLN A 42 16.13 7.07 -12.49
N ALA A 43 17.15 7.22 -11.64
CA ALA A 43 18.21 6.23 -11.46
C ALA A 43 17.86 5.16 -10.40
N SER A 44 17.00 5.49 -9.42
CA SER A 44 16.54 4.55 -8.41
C SER A 44 15.19 4.99 -7.87
N PHE A 45 14.15 4.20 -8.15
CA PHE A 45 12.80 4.38 -7.62
C PHE A 45 12.36 3.12 -6.87
N ARG A 46 11.64 3.32 -5.76
CA ARG A 46 11.13 2.24 -4.91
C ARG A 46 9.88 2.69 -4.17
N VAL A 47 9.10 1.74 -3.68
CA VAL A 47 8.10 2.01 -2.65
C VAL A 47 8.81 2.21 -1.31
N ALA A 48 8.68 3.41 -0.74
CA ALA A 48 9.00 3.68 0.66
C ALA A 48 7.75 3.47 1.51
N TRP A 49 7.92 3.30 2.82
CA TRP A 49 6.81 3.13 3.74
C TRP A 49 7.12 3.68 5.12
N LYS A 50 6.07 4.05 5.85
CA LYS A 50 6.12 4.44 7.26
C LYS A 50 4.86 4.02 7.99
N ILE A 51 5.00 3.69 9.27
CA ILE A 51 3.88 3.46 10.18
C ILE A 51 3.61 4.79 10.90
N VAL A 52 2.34 5.17 10.95
CA VAL A 52 1.87 6.39 11.59
C VAL A 52 0.67 6.07 12.47
N ASP A 53 0.26 7.03 13.29
CA ASP A 53 -1.03 6.95 13.97
C ASP A 53 -2.16 7.05 12.94
N GLY A 54 -3.28 6.38 13.20
CA GLY A 54 -4.43 6.30 12.29
C GLY A 54 -5.01 7.68 11.95
N ASP A 55 -4.91 8.64 12.87
CA ASP A 55 -5.36 10.02 12.69
C ASP A 55 -4.34 10.90 11.93
N SER A 56 -3.11 10.41 11.77
CA SER A 56 -2.06 11.07 10.98
C SER A 56 -2.05 10.60 9.52
N LEU A 57 -3.02 9.79 9.10
CA LEU A 57 -3.15 9.38 7.70
C LEU A 57 -3.55 10.58 6.85
N PRO A 58 -2.91 10.78 5.68
CA PRO A 58 -3.25 11.88 4.79
C PRO A 58 -4.68 11.71 4.26
N ASP A 59 -5.35 12.84 4.09
CA ASP A 59 -6.66 12.90 3.45
C ASP A 59 -6.48 12.77 1.93
N LEU A 60 -6.38 11.54 1.44
CA LEU A 60 -6.18 11.24 0.01
C LEU A 60 -7.52 11.25 -0.74
N HIS A 61 -8.21 12.39 -0.71
CA HIS A 61 -9.54 12.53 -1.32
C HIS A 61 -9.54 12.86 -2.81
N GLU A 62 -8.39 13.13 -3.41
CA GLU A 62 -8.32 13.55 -4.81
C GLU A 62 -7.16 12.90 -5.54
N ALA A 63 -7.45 11.82 -6.25
CA ALA A 63 -6.64 11.42 -7.38
C ALA A 63 -7.53 11.12 -8.57
N VAL A 64 -7.05 11.54 -9.73
CA VAL A 64 -7.68 11.43 -11.06
C VAL A 64 -8.09 9.98 -11.40
N CYS A 65 -7.54 9.00 -10.68
CA CYS A 65 -7.94 7.59 -10.72
C CYS A 65 -8.36 7.14 -9.32
N SER A 66 -9.64 7.36 -8.96
CA SER A 66 -10.21 6.78 -7.73
C SER A 66 -10.27 5.26 -7.90
N VAL A 67 -9.29 4.55 -7.33
CA VAL A 67 -9.35 3.10 -7.17
C VAL A 67 -10.29 2.80 -6.00
N ASP A 68 -11.29 1.96 -6.23
CA ASP A 68 -12.10 1.44 -5.13
C ASP A 68 -11.25 0.48 -4.29
N TRP A 69 -11.01 0.83 -3.03
CA TRP A 69 -10.26 0.03 -2.07
C TRP A 69 -11.15 -0.73 -1.09
N SER A 70 -12.47 -0.65 -1.23
CA SER A 70 -13.41 -1.36 -0.35
C SER A 70 -13.21 -2.88 -0.39
N TRP A 71 -12.66 -3.43 -1.48
CA TRP A 71 -12.40 -4.87 -1.63
C TRP A 71 -11.31 -5.42 -0.69
N ILE A 72 -10.39 -4.59 -0.19
CA ILE A 72 -9.42 -5.00 0.85
C ILE A 72 -9.90 -4.69 2.27
N ALA A 73 -10.93 -3.84 2.41
CA ALA A 73 -11.47 -3.49 3.71
C ALA A 73 -11.99 -4.74 4.43
N GLY A 74 -11.65 -4.84 5.71
CA GLY A 74 -11.93 -5.98 6.54
C GLY A 74 -10.95 -7.14 6.42
N SER A 75 -10.00 -7.12 5.48
CA SER A 75 -8.98 -8.16 5.35
C SER A 75 -7.87 -8.03 6.39
N THR A 76 -7.24 -9.14 6.74
CA THR A 76 -6.10 -9.20 7.65
C THR A 76 -4.80 -9.24 6.87
N ILE A 77 -3.79 -8.48 7.31
CA ILE A 77 -2.44 -8.55 6.76
C ILE A 77 -1.72 -9.79 7.31
N LYS A 78 -1.34 -10.71 6.43
CA LYS A 78 -0.67 -11.97 6.80
C LYS A 78 0.84 -11.93 6.60
N ALA A 79 1.32 -11.20 5.59
CA ALA A 79 2.74 -11.09 5.30
C ALA A 79 3.06 -9.85 4.44
N PHE A 80 4.32 -9.42 4.51
CA PHE A 80 4.92 -8.45 3.60
C PHE A 80 6.11 -9.07 2.86
N HIS A 81 6.16 -8.88 1.55
CA HIS A 81 7.27 -9.30 0.71
C HIS A 81 7.80 -8.12 -0.10
N GLU A 82 9.11 -7.90 -0.08
CA GLU A 82 9.74 -7.00 -1.04
C GLU A 82 9.77 -7.72 -2.41
N VAL A 83 9.30 -7.03 -3.46
CA VAL A 83 9.23 -7.59 -4.82
C VAL A 83 9.74 -6.53 -5.80
N GLY A 84 11.02 -6.63 -6.16
CA GLY A 84 11.68 -5.64 -7.02
C GLY A 84 11.64 -4.24 -6.36
N PRO A 85 11.21 -3.18 -7.08
CA PRO A 85 11.04 -1.84 -6.51
C PRO A 85 9.73 -1.67 -5.72
N GLY A 86 8.99 -2.76 -5.48
CA GLY A 86 7.68 -2.76 -4.84
C GLY A 86 7.59 -3.60 -3.57
N ILE A 87 6.40 -3.62 -3.00
CA ILE A 87 6.01 -4.41 -1.84
C ILE A 87 4.73 -5.16 -2.17
N ARG A 88 4.67 -6.42 -1.78
CA ARG A 88 3.47 -7.24 -1.86
C ARG A 88 2.94 -7.53 -0.47
N LEU A 89 1.65 -7.23 -0.29
CA LEU A 89 0.85 -7.54 0.89
C LEU A 89 0.12 -8.86 0.65
N GLU A 90 0.25 -9.83 1.54
CA GLU A 90 -0.63 -10.99 1.56
C GLU A 90 -1.84 -10.68 2.45
N LEU A 91 -3.02 -10.57 1.84
CA LEU A 91 -4.26 -10.22 2.53
C LEU A 91 -5.23 -11.40 2.51
N ASP A 92 -5.96 -11.58 3.61
CA ASP A 92 -6.95 -12.65 3.78
C ASP A 92 -8.27 -12.02 4.27
N PRO A 93 -9.40 -12.19 3.56
CA PRO A 93 -9.61 -13.07 2.40
C PRO A 93 -9.38 -12.41 1.02
N ALA A 94 -9.04 -11.12 0.96
CA ALA A 94 -8.99 -10.37 -0.32
C ALA A 94 -7.96 -10.90 -1.35
N GLY A 95 -6.95 -11.63 -0.91
CA GLY A 95 -5.81 -12.04 -1.75
C GLY A 95 -4.74 -10.96 -1.84
N PRO A 96 -3.63 -11.24 -2.53
CA PRO A 96 -2.45 -10.38 -2.50
C PRO A 96 -2.68 -9.01 -3.17
N LEU A 97 -2.02 -7.99 -2.63
CA LEU A 97 -1.93 -6.67 -3.26
C LEU A 97 -0.46 -6.32 -3.49
N THR A 98 -0.05 -6.13 -4.73
CA THR A 98 1.28 -5.63 -5.06
C THR A 98 1.23 -4.13 -5.30
N ILE A 99 2.00 -3.40 -4.50
CA ILE A 99 2.25 -1.97 -4.62
C ILE A 99 3.63 -1.83 -5.27
N SER A 100 3.68 -1.22 -6.45
CA SER A 100 4.90 -1.03 -7.22
C SER A 100 5.12 0.45 -7.48
N THR A 101 6.34 0.80 -7.88
CA THR A 101 6.66 2.14 -8.39
C THR A 101 6.98 2.09 -9.88
N ALA A 102 6.59 3.14 -10.59
CA ALA A 102 6.90 3.38 -11.99
C ALA A 102 7.26 4.86 -12.19
N LEU A 103 7.75 5.22 -13.39
CA LEU A 103 8.10 6.60 -13.74
C LEU A 103 7.12 7.16 -14.78
N TRP A 104 6.59 8.36 -14.51
CA TRP A 104 5.81 9.15 -15.45
C TRP A 104 6.48 10.52 -15.60
N GLU A 105 6.89 10.88 -16.82
CA GLU A 105 7.60 12.15 -17.10
C GLU A 105 8.80 12.40 -16.16
N GLY A 106 9.51 11.32 -15.79
CA GLY A 106 10.65 11.38 -14.89
C GLY A 106 10.31 11.49 -13.40
N LYS A 107 9.03 11.52 -13.02
CA LYS A 107 8.55 11.51 -11.62
C LYS A 107 8.08 10.12 -11.22
N PRO A 108 8.44 9.62 -10.02
CA PRO A 108 7.95 8.34 -9.53
C PRO A 108 6.47 8.42 -9.15
N PHE A 109 5.71 7.38 -9.46
CA PHE A 109 4.32 7.22 -9.04
C PHE A 109 4.04 5.77 -8.62
N LEU A 110 3.01 5.57 -7.81
CA LEU A 110 2.56 4.25 -7.39
C LEU A 110 1.70 3.59 -8.47
N SER A 111 1.95 2.32 -8.70
CA SER A 111 1.11 1.45 -9.52
C SER A 111 0.66 0.26 -8.69
N PHE A 112 -0.57 -0.18 -8.94
CA PHE A 112 -1.20 -1.24 -8.17
C PHE A 112 -1.55 -2.41 -9.09
N GLN A 113 -1.20 -3.62 -8.66
CA GLN A 113 -1.68 -4.84 -9.30
C GLN A 113 -2.62 -5.55 -8.31
N PRO A 114 -3.94 -5.28 -8.39
CA PRO A 114 -4.90 -6.00 -7.57
C PRO A 114 -4.93 -7.48 -8.00
N TYR A 115 -5.06 -8.37 -7.03
CA TYR A 115 -5.28 -9.78 -7.31
C TYR A 115 -6.60 -9.96 -8.07
N ARG A 116 -6.51 -10.42 -9.32
CA ARG A 116 -7.66 -11.03 -9.99
C ARG A 116 -7.64 -12.51 -9.63
N PRO A 117 -8.62 -13.03 -8.87
CA PRO A 117 -8.77 -14.46 -8.76
C PRO A 117 -8.86 -15.02 -10.18
N ALA A 118 -8.06 -16.05 -10.49
CA ALA A 118 -8.21 -16.78 -11.74
C ALA A 118 -9.68 -17.20 -11.81
N LYS A 119 -10.39 -16.78 -12.88
CA LYS A 119 -11.76 -17.24 -13.11
C LYS A 119 -11.71 -18.77 -13.09
N LYS A 120 -12.39 -19.38 -12.14
CA LYS A 120 -12.64 -20.82 -12.15
C LYS A 120 -13.52 -21.17 -13.34
#